data_AF-A0A353XSM0-F1
#
_entry.id   AF-A0A353XSM0-F1
#
_cell.length_a   1.000
_cell.length_b   1.000
_cell.length_c   1.000
_cell.angle_alpha   90.00
_cell.angle_beta   90.00
_cell.angle_gamma   90.00
#
_symmetry.space_group_name_H-M   'P 1'
#
loop_
_entity.id
_entity.type
_entity.pdbx_description
1 polymer ?
#
loop_
_entity_poly.entity_id
_entity_poly.type
_entity_poly.pdbx_seq_one_letter_code
_entity_poly.pdbx_strand_id
1 'polypeptide(L)'
;MKKSTLLISALLTAGSMSAYAEDKTPDCDSLNIMLMSMKDGLDINANWKVKDTATNRFKTVSMGDLNKSADPSFAITCPGFSANYDGNVLKMKADNYQGIIDHLYKQLNRGVDLYNYRWYTNPKSKTSFKVDKYSFDLERLVLTDGYIKMPEGGSISKKQAFIPNQAAISYKIDGGSLMPMLANKNVSKYSADFKAAKTIDIYHKNPNMGRKGFGVERIFVDKENGTLEIYKNHAYPVQ
;
A
#
# COMPACT_ATOMS: atom_id res chain seq x y z
N MET A 1 -39.06 -19.32 64.49
CA MET A 1 -39.34 -18.20 63.56
C MET A 1 -38.28 -18.21 62.46
N LYS A 2 -38.69 -18.50 61.23
CA LYS A 2 -37.81 -18.50 60.04
C LYS A 2 -37.41 -17.06 59.70
N LYS A 3 -36.13 -16.80 59.50
CA LYS A 3 -35.64 -15.62 58.78
C LYS A 3 -34.68 -16.08 57.70
N SER A 4 -35.19 -16.04 56.48
CA SER A 4 -34.41 -16.12 55.25
C SER A 4 -33.71 -14.78 55.03
N THR A 5 -32.42 -14.78 54.72
CA THR A 5 -31.82 -13.65 54.02
C THR A 5 -30.77 -14.14 53.02
N LEU A 6 -30.94 -13.67 51.80
CA LEU A 6 -30.32 -14.06 50.54
C LEU A 6 -28.79 -13.93 50.52
N LEU A 7 -28.14 -14.86 49.81
CA LEU A 7 -26.84 -14.65 49.17
C LEU A 7 -26.99 -13.57 48.08
N ILE A 8 -26.18 -12.51 48.16
CA ILE A 8 -25.98 -11.58 47.05
C ILE A 8 -24.70 -11.99 46.34
N SER A 9 -24.86 -12.66 45.20
CA SER A 9 -23.79 -12.93 44.25
C SER A 9 -23.37 -11.62 43.59
N ALA A 10 -22.21 -11.09 43.94
CA ALA A 10 -21.59 -9.99 43.22
C ALA A 10 -21.01 -10.53 41.90
N LEU A 11 -21.82 -10.48 40.83
CA LEU A 11 -21.34 -10.56 39.46
C LEU A 11 -20.50 -9.31 39.18
N LEU A 12 -19.18 -9.46 39.26
CA LEU A 12 -18.23 -8.55 38.64
C LEU A 12 -18.42 -8.63 37.12
N THR A 13 -19.38 -7.88 36.59
CA THR A 13 -19.36 -7.49 35.18
C THR A 13 -18.18 -6.56 35.01
N ALA A 14 -17.05 -7.13 34.61
CA ALA A 14 -15.97 -6.37 33.98
C ALA A 14 -16.58 -5.74 32.72
N GLY A 15 -17.08 -4.51 32.87
CA GLY A 15 -17.43 -3.65 31.76
C GLY A 15 -16.13 -3.38 31.02
N SER A 16 -15.90 -4.11 29.94
CA SER A 16 -15.01 -3.68 28.88
C SER A 16 -15.54 -2.32 28.42
N MET A 17 -14.93 -1.26 28.95
CA MET A 17 -14.99 0.06 28.34
C MET A 17 -14.40 -0.10 26.94
N SER A 18 -15.27 -0.29 25.96
CA SER A 18 -14.91 -0.04 24.56
C SER A 18 -14.39 1.39 24.53
N ALA A 19 -13.07 1.53 24.35
CA ALA A 19 -12.48 2.79 23.98
C ALA A 19 -13.23 3.26 22.74
N TYR A 20 -13.98 4.36 22.88
CA TYR A 20 -14.71 4.98 21.79
C TYR A 20 -13.71 5.40 20.71
N ALA A 21 -13.46 4.54 19.74
CA ALA A 21 -13.22 5.01 18.39
C ALA A 21 -14.51 5.76 18.02
N GLU A 22 -14.44 7.07 17.84
CA GLU A 22 -15.54 7.75 17.14
C GLU A 22 -15.64 7.07 15.78
N ASP A 23 -16.67 6.23 15.60
CA ASP A 23 -17.11 5.70 14.31
C ASP A 23 -17.53 6.89 13.44
N LYS A 24 -16.54 7.59 12.88
CA LYS A 24 -16.79 8.66 11.92
C LYS A 24 -16.98 7.99 10.58
N THR A 25 -18.23 7.82 10.19
CA THR A 25 -18.61 7.44 8.83
C THR A 25 -17.75 8.20 7.82
N PRO A 26 -17.07 7.51 6.89
CA PRO A 26 -16.24 8.14 5.88
C PRO A 26 -17.05 9.14 5.05
N ASP A 27 -16.49 10.34 4.85
CA ASP A 27 -16.98 11.26 3.82
C ASP A 27 -16.45 10.78 2.47
N CYS A 28 -17.31 10.11 1.71
CA CYS A 28 -16.94 9.46 0.45
C CYS A 28 -16.44 10.44 -0.62
N ASP A 29 -16.86 11.72 -0.58
CA ASP A 29 -16.43 12.72 -1.56
C ASP A 29 -14.98 13.17 -1.34
N SER A 30 -14.49 13.10 -0.10
CA SER A 30 -13.11 13.48 0.25
C SER A 30 -12.21 12.30 0.56
N LEU A 31 -12.74 11.08 0.52
CA LEU A 31 -12.00 9.85 0.75
C LEU A 31 -10.87 9.70 -0.26
N ASN A 32 -9.67 9.43 0.25
CA ASN A 32 -8.53 9.02 -0.55
C ASN A 32 -7.70 7.98 0.20
N ILE A 33 -7.06 7.10 -0.57
CA ILE A 33 -6.09 6.13 -0.09
C ILE A 33 -4.69 6.66 -0.42
N MET A 34 -3.89 6.83 0.62
CA MET A 34 -2.52 7.32 0.54
C MET A 34 -1.55 6.15 0.73
N LEU A 35 -0.69 5.96 -0.27
CA LEU A 35 0.43 5.02 -0.26
C LEU A 35 1.71 5.81 -0.01
N MET A 36 2.18 5.83 1.24
CA MET A 36 3.27 6.68 1.67
C MET A 36 4.54 5.90 1.99
N SER A 37 5.57 6.14 1.19
CA SER A 37 6.88 5.56 1.41
C SER A 37 7.61 6.24 2.55
N MET A 38 7.72 5.55 3.69
CA MET A 38 8.41 6.02 4.88
C MET A 38 9.89 5.61 4.85
N LYS A 39 10.56 5.64 6.00
CA LYS A 39 11.98 5.22 6.08
C LYS A 39 12.11 3.69 6.05
N ASP A 40 11.23 3.01 6.78
CA ASP A 40 11.35 1.58 7.10
C ASP A 40 10.15 0.76 6.57
N GLY A 41 9.25 1.37 5.81
CA GLY A 41 8.05 0.70 5.31
C GLY A 41 7.19 1.57 4.40
N LEU A 42 6.23 0.93 3.73
CA LEU A 42 5.12 1.60 3.07
C LEU A 42 4.01 1.77 4.11
N ASP A 43 3.64 3.00 4.41
CA ASP A 43 2.46 3.30 5.22
C ASP A 43 1.25 3.43 4.29
N ILE A 44 0.15 2.77 4.64
CA ILE A 44 -1.12 2.79 3.92
C ILE A 44 -2.17 3.42 4.82
N ASN A 45 -2.78 4.50 4.34
CA ASN A 45 -3.75 5.27 5.10
C ASN A 45 -4.96 5.64 4.25
N ALA A 46 -6.15 5.47 4.81
CA ALA A 46 -7.36 6.10 4.31
C ALA A 46 -7.57 7.45 5.00
N ASN A 47 -7.83 8.48 4.21
CA ASN A 47 -8.03 9.85 4.70
C ASN A 47 -9.33 10.42 4.16
N TRP A 48 -10.11 11.07 5.02
CA TRP A 48 -11.30 11.83 4.63
C TRP A 48 -11.50 13.03 5.54
N LYS A 49 -12.32 13.98 5.10
CA LYS A 49 -12.66 15.17 5.87
C LYS A 49 -13.86 14.89 6.76
N VAL A 50 -13.81 15.41 7.98
CA VAL A 50 -14.96 15.47 8.88
C VAL A 50 -15.13 16.91 9.36
N LYS A 51 -16.39 17.32 9.51
CA LYS A 51 -16.70 18.63 10.04
C LYS A 51 -16.55 18.61 11.56
N ASP A 52 -15.69 19.46 12.09
CA ASP A 52 -15.58 19.70 13.53
C ASP A 52 -16.74 20.60 13.96
N THR A 53 -17.65 20.05 14.76
CA THR A 53 -18.83 20.76 15.26
C THR A 53 -18.48 21.90 16.21
N ALA A 54 -17.36 21.81 16.93
CA ALA A 54 -16.95 22.81 17.90
C ALA A 54 -16.32 24.05 17.24
N THR A 55 -15.53 23.84 16.19
CA THR A 55 -14.81 24.93 15.50
C THR A 55 -15.45 25.35 14.18
N ASN A 56 -16.45 24.60 13.70
CA ASN A 56 -17.05 24.72 12.37
C ASN A 56 -16.01 24.65 11.23
N ARG A 57 -14.85 24.01 11.48
CA ARG A 57 -13.78 23.78 10.49
C ARG A 57 -13.74 22.32 10.06
N PHE A 58 -13.21 22.05 8.88
CA PHE A 58 -12.93 20.67 8.46
C PHE A 58 -11.60 20.20 9.05
N LYS A 59 -11.58 18.95 9.50
CA LYS A 59 -10.38 18.23 9.93
C LYS A 59 -10.25 16.96 9.09
N THR A 60 -9.02 16.54 8.81
CA THR A 60 -8.76 15.25 8.16
C THR A 60 -8.69 14.16 9.23
N VAL A 61 -9.51 13.12 9.08
CA VAL A 61 -9.35 11.85 9.78
C VAL A 61 -8.40 10.99 8.95
N SER A 62 -7.52 10.25 9.62
CA SER A 62 -6.63 9.28 9.01
C SER A 62 -6.72 7.97 9.77
N MET A 63 -7.01 6.89 9.07
CA MET A 63 -6.94 5.51 9.57
C MET A 63 -5.91 4.74 8.75
N GLY A 64 -5.16 3.83 9.39
CA GLY A 64 -4.03 3.16 8.76
C GLY A 64 -2.76 3.24 9.60
N ASP A 65 -1.62 2.98 8.95
CA ASP A 65 -0.32 2.84 9.62
C ASP A 65 0.14 4.10 10.38
N LEU A 66 -0.29 5.30 9.95
CA LEU A 66 0.06 6.54 10.68
C LEU A 66 -0.66 6.69 12.03
N ASN A 67 -1.75 5.97 12.27
CA ASN A 67 -2.42 5.99 13.56
C ASN A 67 -1.73 5.04 14.54
N LYS A 68 -0.55 5.44 15.04
CA LYS A 68 0.31 4.62 15.91
C LYS A 68 -0.30 4.18 17.24
N SER A 69 -1.45 4.73 17.61
CA SER A 69 -2.12 4.45 18.90
C SER A 69 -3.26 3.44 18.76
N ALA A 70 -3.51 2.94 17.55
CA ALA A 70 -4.62 2.04 17.25
C ALA A 70 -4.17 0.90 16.33
N ASP A 71 -5.05 -0.08 16.17
CA ASP A 71 -4.94 -1.07 15.10
C ASP A 71 -4.84 -0.34 13.74
N PRO A 72 -3.81 -0.62 12.92
CA PRO A 72 -3.66 -0.01 11.60
C PRO A 72 -4.73 -0.48 10.60
N SER A 73 -5.52 -1.51 10.92
CA SER A 73 -6.54 -2.02 10.04
C SER A 73 -7.68 -1.02 9.82
N PHE A 74 -8.28 -1.05 8.63
CA PHE A 74 -9.50 -0.31 8.33
C PHE A 74 -10.34 -1.04 7.29
N ALA A 75 -11.66 -0.87 7.38
CA ALA A 75 -12.61 -1.29 6.36
C ALA A 75 -13.55 -0.12 6.05
N ILE A 76 -13.52 0.35 4.80
CA ILE A 76 -14.27 1.50 4.32
C ILE A 76 -15.14 1.08 3.15
N THR A 77 -16.41 1.48 3.19
CA THR A 77 -17.38 1.27 2.12
C THR A 77 -18.02 2.59 1.75
N CYS A 78 -18.00 2.90 0.46
CA CYS A 78 -18.65 4.03 -0.20
C CYS A 78 -19.46 3.53 -1.41
N PRO A 79 -20.42 4.30 -1.92
CA PRO A 79 -21.09 3.95 -3.17
C PRO A 79 -20.07 3.76 -4.30
N GLY A 80 -20.04 2.57 -4.92
CA GLY A 80 -19.12 2.25 -6.03
C GLY A 80 -17.64 2.10 -5.65
N PHE A 81 -17.29 2.14 -4.35
CA PHE A 81 -15.91 2.00 -3.89
C PHE A 81 -15.82 1.34 -2.51
N SER A 82 -14.87 0.43 -2.33
CA SER A 82 -14.51 -0.08 -1.02
C SER A 82 -13.00 -0.28 -0.90
N ALA A 83 -12.50 -0.15 0.33
CA ALA A 83 -11.11 -0.42 0.66
C ALA A 83 -11.02 -1.13 2.02
N ASN A 84 -10.24 -2.19 2.06
CA ASN A 84 -9.92 -2.92 3.29
C ASN A 84 -8.40 -3.05 3.41
N TYR A 85 -7.89 -2.87 4.62
CA TYR A 85 -6.47 -3.00 4.92
C TYR A 85 -6.31 -3.68 6.27
N ASP A 86 -5.45 -4.70 6.35
CA ASP A 86 -5.24 -5.54 7.54
C ASP A 86 -3.86 -5.36 8.21
N GLY A 87 -3.09 -4.34 7.81
CA GLY A 87 -1.70 -4.15 8.25
C GLY A 87 -0.65 -4.75 7.29
N ASN A 88 -1.05 -5.62 6.36
CA ASN A 88 -0.16 -6.25 5.38
C ASN A 88 -0.68 -6.11 3.94
N VAL A 89 -1.99 -6.28 3.74
CA VAL A 89 -2.64 -6.32 2.44
C VAL A 89 -3.67 -5.23 2.36
N LEU A 90 -3.50 -4.31 1.42
CA LEU A 90 -4.54 -3.38 0.99
C LEU A 90 -5.32 -4.01 -0.15
N LYS A 91 -6.64 -4.04 -0.04
CA LYS A 91 -7.57 -4.46 -1.09
C LYS A 91 -8.53 -3.32 -1.38
N MET A 92 -8.59 -2.89 -2.63
CA MET A 92 -9.52 -1.87 -3.10
C MET A 92 -10.38 -2.44 -4.22
N LYS A 93 -11.65 -2.05 -4.25
CA LYS A 93 -12.62 -2.44 -5.26
C LYS A 93 -13.45 -1.24 -5.67
N ALA A 94 -13.60 -1.04 -6.97
CA ALA A 94 -14.48 -0.06 -7.58
C ALA A 94 -15.22 -0.66 -8.79
N ASP A 95 -16.11 0.11 -9.40
CA ASP A 95 -16.82 -0.29 -10.62
C ASP A 95 -15.87 -0.55 -11.80
N ASN A 96 -14.73 0.16 -11.84
CA ASN A 96 -13.66 -0.04 -12.82
C ASN A 96 -12.32 0.43 -12.24
N TYR A 97 -11.22 0.11 -12.94
CA TYR A 97 -9.89 0.44 -12.45
C TYR A 97 -9.61 1.95 -12.37
N GLN A 98 -10.23 2.76 -13.23
CA GLN A 98 -10.09 4.22 -13.13
C GLN A 98 -10.67 4.74 -11.80
N GLY A 99 -11.77 4.15 -11.33
CA GLY A 99 -12.33 4.43 -10.01
C GLY A 99 -11.37 4.13 -8.85
N ILE A 100 -10.52 3.10 -8.97
CA ILE A 100 -9.42 2.86 -8.03
C ILE A 100 -8.41 4.00 -8.09
N ILE A 101 -7.95 4.35 -9.29
CA ILE A 101 -6.94 5.41 -9.50
C ILE A 101 -7.43 6.77 -8.98
N ASP A 102 -8.72 7.07 -9.11
CA ASP A 102 -9.28 8.34 -8.66
C ASP A 102 -9.32 8.49 -7.14
N HIS A 103 -9.40 7.38 -6.41
CA HIS A 103 -9.30 7.37 -4.95
C HIS A 103 -7.86 7.32 -4.44
N LEU A 104 -6.86 7.08 -5.29
CA LEU A 104 -5.45 7.17 -4.87
C LEU A 104 -5.02 8.64 -4.72
N TYR A 105 -4.28 8.93 -3.65
CA TYR A 105 -3.80 10.29 -3.38
C TYR A 105 -2.80 10.77 -4.45
N LYS A 106 -3.24 11.71 -5.31
CA LYS A 106 -2.53 12.09 -6.54
C LYS A 106 -1.27 12.95 -6.35
N GLN A 107 -1.12 13.65 -5.21
CA GLN A 107 -0.04 14.66 -5.03
C GLN A 107 1.33 14.06 -4.68
N LEU A 108 1.41 12.83 -4.14
CA LEU A 108 2.67 12.33 -3.55
C LEU A 108 3.23 11.05 -4.16
N ASN A 109 2.45 10.26 -4.90
CA ASN A 109 2.95 9.08 -5.60
C ASN A 109 1.80 8.40 -6.36
N ARG A 110 1.84 8.38 -7.69
CA ARG A 110 0.99 7.48 -8.50
C ARG A 110 1.52 6.05 -8.53
N GLY A 111 2.70 5.83 -7.97
CA GLY A 111 3.35 4.53 -7.92
C GLY A 111 3.51 4.01 -6.51
N VAL A 112 3.57 2.68 -6.41
CA VAL A 112 3.91 1.97 -5.19
C VAL A 112 5.40 1.61 -5.24
N ASP A 113 6.13 1.89 -4.16
CA ASP A 113 7.56 1.61 -4.13
C ASP A 113 7.80 0.10 -4.02
N LEU A 114 8.51 -0.44 -5.01
CA LEU A 114 9.02 -1.80 -4.99
C LEU A 114 10.37 -1.84 -4.26
N TYR A 115 11.10 -0.72 -4.23
CA TYR A 115 12.26 -0.54 -3.37
C TYR A 115 12.42 0.93 -3.03
N ASN A 116 12.65 1.23 -1.75
CA ASN A 116 13.01 2.57 -1.30
C ASN A 116 13.99 2.48 -0.14
N TYR A 117 15.19 3.02 -0.35
CA TYR A 117 16.19 3.19 0.70
C TYR A 117 16.59 4.66 0.79
N ARG A 118 16.44 5.24 1.97
CA ARG A 118 16.67 6.66 2.24
C ARG A 118 17.74 6.80 3.31
N TRP A 119 18.73 7.66 3.06
CA TRP A 119 19.77 7.94 4.05
C TRP A 119 20.35 9.33 3.89
N TYR A 120 21.04 9.79 4.92
CA TYR A 120 21.89 10.98 4.87
C TYR A 120 23.34 10.53 4.78
N THR A 121 24.18 11.28 4.08
CA THR A 121 25.63 11.04 4.06
C THR A 121 26.21 11.02 5.48
N ASN A 122 25.76 11.94 6.34
CA ASN A 122 26.01 11.88 7.78
C ASN A 122 24.66 11.88 8.54
N PRO A 123 24.29 10.77 9.20
CA PRO A 123 23.04 10.68 9.95
C PRO A 123 22.91 11.68 11.11
N LYS A 124 24.03 12.08 11.74
CA LYS A 124 24.01 12.98 12.90
C LYS A 124 23.70 14.43 12.50
N SER A 125 24.34 14.92 11.44
CA SER A 125 24.13 16.28 10.92
C SER A 125 23.04 16.36 9.85
N LYS A 126 22.46 15.22 9.45
CA LYS A 126 21.44 15.11 8.39
C LYS A 126 21.83 15.82 7.10
N THR A 127 23.11 15.74 6.71
CA THR A 127 23.62 16.38 5.50
C THR A 127 23.48 15.47 4.29
N SER A 128 23.18 16.06 3.13
CA SER A 128 23.08 15.40 1.82
C SER A 128 22.18 14.16 1.83
N PHE A 129 20.87 14.40 1.81
CA PHE A 129 19.87 13.36 1.68
C PHE A 129 20.01 12.60 0.35
N LYS A 130 19.93 11.27 0.40
CA LYS A 130 20.02 10.37 -0.74
C LYS A 130 18.88 9.37 -0.69
N VAL A 131 18.43 8.98 -1.88
CA VAL A 131 17.38 7.99 -2.08
C VAL A 131 17.75 7.10 -3.25
N ASP A 132 17.74 5.79 -2.99
CA ASP A 132 17.73 4.76 -4.01
C ASP A 132 16.31 4.21 -4.06
N LYS A 133 15.61 4.38 -5.18
CA LYS A 133 14.23 3.91 -5.31
C LYS A 133 13.86 3.43 -6.71
N TYR A 134 12.96 2.46 -6.77
CA TYR A 134 12.17 2.18 -7.96
C TYR A 134 10.75 1.79 -7.55
N SER A 135 9.80 2.13 -8.41
CA SER A 135 8.37 2.08 -8.11
C SER A 135 7.62 1.48 -9.30
N PHE A 136 6.42 0.99 -9.06
CA PHE A 136 5.48 0.64 -10.11
C PHE A 136 4.36 1.66 -10.16
N ASP A 137 4.24 2.39 -11.26
CA ASP A 137 3.18 3.38 -11.50
C ASP A 137 1.86 2.65 -11.76
N LEU A 138 0.89 2.81 -10.86
CA LEU A 138 -0.38 2.08 -10.88
C LEU A 138 -1.31 2.58 -11.98
N GLU A 139 -1.18 3.84 -12.41
CA GLU A 139 -2.03 4.43 -13.45
C GLU A 139 -1.46 4.13 -14.85
N ARG A 140 -0.16 4.33 -15.03
CA ARG A 140 0.50 4.09 -16.32
C ARG A 140 0.91 2.63 -16.52
N LEU A 141 0.87 1.82 -15.45
CA LEU A 141 1.28 0.41 -15.44
C LEU A 141 2.72 0.21 -15.93
N VAL A 142 3.65 1.00 -15.39
CA VAL A 142 5.07 0.96 -15.77
C VAL A 142 6.00 1.03 -14.57
N LEU A 143 7.14 0.36 -14.68
CA LEU A 143 8.27 0.47 -13.77
C LEU A 143 8.95 1.84 -13.92
N THR A 144 9.23 2.49 -12.80
CA THR A 144 9.83 3.82 -12.75
C THR A 144 11.02 3.89 -11.78
N ASP A 145 11.99 4.74 -12.10
CA ASP A 145 12.99 5.26 -11.18
C ASP A 145 12.54 6.67 -10.77
N GLY A 146 11.94 6.77 -9.59
CA GLY A 146 11.13 7.92 -9.22
C GLY A 146 9.97 8.13 -10.18
N TYR A 147 9.98 9.24 -10.93
CA TYR A 147 8.92 9.58 -11.89
C TYR A 147 9.26 9.19 -13.33
N ILE A 148 10.51 8.76 -13.57
CA ILE A 148 11.03 8.48 -14.91
C ILE A 148 10.77 7.00 -15.22
N LYS A 149 10.10 6.73 -16.34
CA LYS A 149 9.89 5.36 -16.83
C LYS A 149 11.25 4.70 -17.10
N MET A 150 11.44 3.48 -16.59
CA MET A 150 12.62 2.67 -16.92
C MET A 150 12.50 2.14 -18.36
N PRO A 151 13.57 2.24 -19.18
CA PRO A 151 13.53 1.77 -20.56
C PRO A 151 13.40 0.24 -20.62
N GLU A 152 12.55 -0.24 -21.53
CA GLU A 152 12.30 -1.66 -21.76
C GLU A 152 13.21 -2.23 -22.85
N GLY A 153 13.51 -3.53 -22.78
CA GLY A 153 14.29 -4.25 -23.78
C GLY A 153 15.80 -4.07 -23.64
N GLY A 154 16.31 -3.73 -22.45
CA GLY A 154 17.72 -3.51 -22.23
C GLY A 154 18.13 -3.53 -20.76
N SER A 155 19.43 -3.37 -20.53
CA SER A 155 19.99 -3.29 -19.19
C SER A 155 19.69 -1.94 -18.54
N ILE A 156 19.46 -1.95 -17.22
CA ILE A 156 19.33 -0.73 -16.43
C ILE A 156 20.62 0.09 -16.51
N SER A 157 20.51 1.41 -16.38
CA SER A 157 21.67 2.29 -16.50
C SER A 157 22.59 2.19 -15.28
N LYS A 158 23.82 2.71 -15.40
CA LYS A 158 24.75 2.85 -14.26
C LYS A 158 24.17 3.68 -13.10
N LYS A 159 23.17 4.55 -13.36
CA LYS A 159 22.50 5.33 -12.31
C LYS A 159 21.65 4.45 -11.38
N GLN A 160 21.18 3.30 -11.86
CA GLN A 160 20.45 2.31 -11.07
C GLN A 160 21.35 1.16 -10.58
N ALA A 161 22.66 1.40 -10.43
CA ALA A 161 23.60 0.36 -9.99
C ALA A 161 23.28 -0.25 -8.61
N PHE A 162 22.47 0.46 -7.79
CA PHE A 162 21.99 0.01 -6.48
C PHE A 162 21.05 -1.20 -6.54
N ILE A 163 20.40 -1.45 -7.69
CA ILE A 163 19.55 -2.63 -7.88
C ILE A 163 20.48 -3.86 -7.98
N PRO A 164 20.41 -4.84 -7.05
CA PRO A 164 21.28 -6.01 -7.11
C PRO A 164 20.89 -6.94 -8.27
N ASN A 165 21.82 -7.76 -8.77
CA ASN A 165 21.53 -8.69 -9.86
C ASN A 165 20.45 -9.72 -9.49
N GLN A 166 20.35 -10.04 -8.21
CA GLN A 166 19.38 -10.98 -7.65
C GLN A 166 17.99 -10.34 -7.41
N ALA A 167 17.84 -9.01 -7.58
CA ALA A 167 16.51 -8.42 -7.58
C ALA A 167 15.75 -8.89 -8.83
N ALA A 168 14.51 -9.31 -8.60
CA ALA A 168 13.63 -9.83 -9.64
C ALA A 168 12.25 -9.21 -9.49
N ILE A 169 11.68 -8.81 -10.62
CA ILE A 169 10.27 -8.51 -10.77
C ILE A 169 9.75 -9.44 -11.87
N SER A 170 8.69 -10.18 -11.58
CA SER A 170 8.00 -11.01 -12.57
C SER A 170 6.53 -10.68 -12.56
N TYR A 171 5.83 -11.06 -13.63
CA TYR A 171 4.41 -10.83 -13.77
C TYR A 171 3.70 -12.01 -14.40
N LYS A 172 2.40 -12.12 -14.15
CA LYS A 172 1.45 -12.92 -14.91
C LYS A 172 0.41 -11.99 -15.49
N ILE A 173 -0.01 -12.26 -16.72
CA ILE A 173 -1.21 -11.67 -17.32
C ILE A 173 -2.27 -12.74 -17.40
N ASP A 174 -3.51 -12.42 -17.03
CA ASP A 174 -4.67 -13.30 -17.23
C ASP A 174 -4.50 -14.72 -16.67
N GLY A 175 -3.83 -14.83 -15.52
CA GLY A 175 -3.52 -16.12 -14.88
C GLY A 175 -2.50 -16.99 -15.61
N GLY A 176 -1.88 -16.50 -16.68
CA GLY A 176 -0.92 -17.22 -17.51
C GLY A 176 0.46 -17.46 -16.85
N SER A 177 1.43 -17.76 -17.70
CA SER A 177 2.81 -18.07 -17.28
C SER A 177 3.50 -16.89 -16.59
N LEU A 178 4.41 -17.21 -15.67
CA LEU A 178 5.24 -16.22 -15.00
C LEU A 178 6.32 -15.70 -15.95
N MET A 179 6.22 -14.43 -16.32
CA MET A 179 7.13 -13.74 -17.24
C MET A 179 8.04 -12.78 -16.46
N PRO A 180 9.32 -12.63 -16.85
CA PRO A 180 10.22 -11.69 -16.19
C PRO A 180 9.91 -10.25 -16.62
N MET A 181 9.79 -9.32 -15.67
CA MET A 181 9.75 -7.87 -15.93
C MET A 181 11.14 -7.24 -15.73
N LEU A 182 11.80 -7.59 -14.64
CA LEU A 182 13.17 -7.19 -14.32
C LEU A 182 13.91 -8.41 -13.79
N ALA A 183 15.03 -8.78 -14.42
CA ALA A 183 15.89 -9.86 -13.95
C ALA A 183 17.33 -9.61 -14.41
N ASN A 184 18.31 -9.92 -13.56
CA ASN A 184 19.74 -9.74 -13.89
C ASN A 184 20.05 -8.35 -14.46
N LYS A 185 19.48 -7.30 -13.85
CA LYS A 185 19.63 -5.90 -14.30
C LYS A 185 19.09 -5.61 -15.71
N ASN A 186 18.26 -6.47 -16.28
CA ASN A 186 17.60 -6.22 -17.56
C ASN A 186 16.10 -6.03 -17.35
N VAL A 187 15.53 -5.05 -18.05
CA VAL A 187 14.08 -4.80 -18.09
C VAL A 187 13.53 -5.41 -19.38
N SER A 188 12.60 -6.34 -19.27
CA SER A 188 11.94 -6.96 -20.43
C SER A 188 11.02 -5.98 -21.14
N LYS A 189 10.55 -6.32 -22.34
CA LYS A 189 9.41 -5.63 -22.97
C LYS A 189 8.14 -6.24 -22.38
N TYR A 190 7.41 -5.49 -21.56
CA TYR A 190 6.21 -5.97 -20.84
C TYR A 190 5.02 -5.03 -20.98
N SER A 191 5.24 -3.75 -21.29
CA SER A 191 4.16 -2.76 -21.28
C SER A 191 3.09 -3.03 -22.35
N ALA A 192 3.45 -3.69 -23.44
CA ALA A 192 2.50 -4.10 -24.47
C ALA A 192 1.51 -5.15 -23.93
N ASP A 193 1.99 -6.12 -23.16
CA ASP A 193 1.19 -7.16 -22.53
C ASP A 193 0.13 -6.54 -21.61
N PHE A 194 0.51 -5.53 -20.84
CA PHE A 194 -0.36 -4.88 -19.86
C PHE A 194 -1.49 -4.07 -20.50
N LYS A 195 -1.33 -3.60 -21.74
CA LYS A 195 -2.42 -2.88 -22.44
C LYS A 195 -3.61 -3.78 -22.69
N ALA A 196 -3.37 -5.00 -23.16
CA ALA A 196 -4.41 -5.95 -23.55
C ALA A 196 -4.89 -6.86 -22.41
N ALA A 197 -4.07 -7.06 -21.37
CA ALA A 197 -4.42 -7.93 -20.25
C ALA A 197 -5.73 -7.50 -19.56
N LYS A 198 -6.50 -8.44 -19.01
CA LYS A 198 -7.62 -8.14 -18.08
C LYS A 198 -7.12 -8.04 -16.66
N THR A 199 -6.23 -8.96 -16.28
CA THR A 199 -5.58 -9.01 -14.96
C THR A 199 -4.06 -8.99 -15.08
N ILE A 200 -3.41 -8.38 -14.11
CA ILE A 200 -1.96 -8.27 -14.01
C ILE A 200 -1.59 -8.62 -12.58
N ASP A 201 -0.73 -9.62 -12.40
CA ASP A 201 -0.21 -10.01 -11.09
C ASP A 201 1.30 -9.85 -11.10
N ILE A 202 1.85 -8.91 -10.31
CA ILE A 202 3.26 -8.55 -10.27
C ILE A 202 3.83 -9.05 -8.96
N TYR A 203 4.95 -9.76 -9.04
CA TYR A 203 5.70 -10.27 -7.91
C TYR A 203 7.08 -9.64 -7.88
N HIS A 204 7.53 -9.26 -6.71
CA HIS A 204 8.81 -8.59 -6.50
C HIS A 204 9.61 -9.29 -5.40
N LYS A 205 10.89 -9.49 -5.66
CA LYS A 205 11.86 -10.02 -4.69
C LYS A 205 13.16 -9.26 -4.81
N ASN A 206 13.66 -8.74 -3.70
CA ASN A 206 14.95 -8.09 -3.64
C ASN A 206 15.65 -8.43 -2.32
N PRO A 207 16.85 -9.05 -2.35
CA PRO A 207 17.54 -9.48 -1.14
C PRO A 207 17.98 -8.33 -0.24
N ASN A 208 18.03 -7.10 -0.75
CA ASN A 208 18.43 -5.93 0.04
C ASN A 208 17.29 -5.41 0.92
N MET A 209 16.01 -5.74 0.66
CA MET A 209 14.88 -5.23 1.47
C MET A 209 15.00 -5.59 2.96
N GLY A 210 15.58 -6.74 3.30
CA GLY A 210 15.78 -7.12 4.72
C GLY A 210 16.95 -6.40 5.42
N ARG A 211 17.77 -5.63 4.69
CA ARG A 211 18.98 -4.97 5.23
C ARG A 211 19.02 -3.47 4.98
N LYS A 212 18.47 -3.02 3.86
CA LYS A 212 18.53 -1.63 3.35
C LYS A 212 17.26 -1.35 2.55
N GLY A 213 16.36 -0.57 3.14
CA GLY A 213 15.12 -0.14 2.50
C GLY A 213 13.96 -1.12 2.67
N PHE A 214 12.87 -0.85 1.97
CA PHE A 214 11.66 -1.67 1.95
C PHE A 214 11.01 -1.62 0.57
N GLY A 215 10.01 -2.44 0.34
CA GLY A 215 9.13 -2.35 -0.81
C GLY A 215 8.01 -3.38 -0.74
N VAL A 216 7.03 -3.25 -1.61
CA VAL A 216 5.95 -4.24 -1.71
C VAL A 216 6.42 -5.49 -2.46
N GLU A 217 5.87 -6.64 -2.10
CA GLU A 217 6.25 -7.95 -2.66
C GLU A 217 5.27 -8.48 -3.70
N ARG A 218 4.01 -8.04 -3.67
CA ARG A 218 3.02 -8.35 -4.73
C ARG A 218 2.05 -7.22 -4.97
N ILE A 219 1.69 -7.02 -6.25
CA ILE A 219 0.63 -6.10 -6.69
C ILE A 219 -0.27 -6.90 -7.64
N PHE A 220 -1.55 -6.97 -7.34
CA PHE A 220 -2.56 -7.55 -8.23
C PHE A 220 -3.51 -6.47 -8.72
N VAL A 221 -3.74 -6.44 -10.03
CA VAL A 221 -4.65 -5.53 -10.71
C VAL A 221 -5.63 -6.34 -11.53
N ASP A 222 -6.92 -6.14 -11.30
CA ASP A 222 -7.99 -6.59 -12.18
C ASP A 222 -8.65 -5.38 -12.81
N LYS A 223 -8.39 -5.15 -14.09
CA LYS A 223 -8.91 -3.99 -14.81
C LYS A 223 -10.40 -4.14 -15.16
N GLU A 224 -10.84 -5.37 -15.41
CA GLU A 224 -12.21 -5.70 -15.79
C GLU A 224 -13.16 -5.52 -14.60
N ASN A 225 -12.69 -5.94 -13.42
CA ASN A 225 -13.47 -5.86 -12.19
C ASN A 225 -13.05 -4.71 -11.27
N GLY A 226 -12.21 -3.78 -11.72
CA GLY A 226 -11.80 -2.62 -10.91
C GLY A 226 -11.24 -2.99 -9.53
N THR A 227 -10.31 -3.95 -9.48
CA THR A 227 -9.71 -4.41 -8.21
C THR A 227 -8.22 -4.10 -8.19
N LEU A 228 -7.73 -3.67 -7.02
CA LEU A 228 -6.31 -3.51 -6.73
C LEU A 228 -6.01 -4.18 -5.40
N GLU A 229 -5.02 -5.06 -5.36
CA GLU A 229 -4.46 -5.58 -4.12
C GLU A 229 -2.96 -5.28 -4.05
N ILE A 230 -2.50 -4.76 -2.91
CA ILE A 230 -1.09 -4.47 -2.64
C ILE A 230 -0.68 -5.23 -1.39
N TYR A 231 0.34 -6.07 -1.53
CA TYR A 231 0.87 -6.92 -0.47
C TYR A 231 2.25 -6.42 -0.05
N LYS A 232 2.37 -5.99 1.21
CA LYS A 232 3.68 -5.68 1.80
C LYS A 232 4.56 -6.93 1.86
N ASN A 233 3.98 -8.06 2.28
CA ASN A 233 4.64 -9.35 2.30
C ASN A 233 3.86 -10.39 1.47
N HIS A 234 4.56 -11.09 0.59
CA HIS A 234 4.05 -12.16 -0.24
C HIS A 234 5.20 -13.04 -0.76
N ALA A 235 5.05 -14.37 -0.66
CA ALA A 235 6.05 -15.29 -1.18
C ALA A 235 6.24 -15.13 -2.70
N TYR A 236 7.49 -15.02 -3.14
CA TYR A 236 7.79 -14.99 -4.56
C TYR A 236 7.51 -16.36 -5.19
N PRO A 237 6.78 -16.44 -6.32
CA PRO A 237 6.43 -17.72 -6.95
C PRO A 237 7.68 -18.47 -7.41
N VAL A 238 7.70 -19.77 -7.17
CA VAL A 238 8.71 -20.69 -7.72
C VAL A 238 8.31 -21.03 -9.15
N GLN A 239 9.28 -21.02 -10.07
CA GLN A 239 9.07 -21.45 -11.46
C GLN A 239 8.89 -22.97 -11.55
#